data_AF-A0A2P1PWH5-F1
#
_entry.id   AF-A0A2P1PWH5-F1
#
_cell.length_a   1.000
_cell.length_b   1.000
_cell.length_c   1.000
_cell.angle_alpha   90.00
_cell.angle_beta   90.00
_cell.angle_gamma   90.00
#
_symmetry.space_group_name_H-M   'P 1'
#
loop_
_entity.id
_entity.type
_entity.pdbx_description
1 polymer ?
#
loop_
_entity_poly.entity_id
_entity_poly.type
_entity_poly.pdbx_seq_one_letter_code
_entity_poly.pdbx_strand_id
1 'polypeptide(L)'
;MATTTKSSVLSLSRTYDAPLQAVWEAWTIPEEVAQWWGPRGFTLTTHDRDFRTGGHWHYTMHGPDGTDYENTTQYLEVVPMQRMVYDHGGHRDRPPLFRVHALFTERDGKTQLDMSMTFATPEIAQEMRGFIKKAGGEGTWDRLAEHLGKRVAGKEYFIITRSFAASIEQVYQMWADPEQLAQWLPPTGATMRFLRPAGDIGTTGFYEMTLPGQPPMYGRITWLVREPPNRLAYTQQFCDANERVIRPPFFEHWPTTMLAEIDLVAEGPDQTRVRVRWDAQDANAEDLAEFIKQRAGMTLGWTGSFDKLEALLT
;
A
#
# COMPACT_ATOMS: atom_id res chain seq x y z
N MET A 1 8.08 -21.14 28.53
CA MET A 1 7.75 -21.15 27.09
C MET A 1 6.32 -20.67 26.95
N ALA A 2 6.11 -19.43 26.49
CA ALA A 2 4.77 -18.94 26.21
C ALA A 2 4.31 -19.58 24.91
N THR A 3 3.32 -20.47 25.00
CA THR A 3 2.68 -21.07 23.83
C THR A 3 1.89 -19.96 23.15
N THR A 4 2.44 -19.36 22.09
CA THR A 4 1.72 -18.35 21.30
C THR A 4 0.50 -19.04 20.69
N THR A 5 -0.69 -18.82 21.28
CA THR A 5 -1.94 -19.38 20.76
C THR A 5 -2.18 -18.79 19.38
N LYS A 6 -2.21 -19.64 18.35
CA LYS A 6 -2.51 -19.18 16.98
C LYS A 6 -3.92 -18.59 16.97
N SER A 7 -4.06 -17.37 16.47
CA SER A 7 -5.35 -16.68 16.35
C SER A 7 -6.05 -17.06 15.04
N SER A 8 -7.37 -17.25 15.09
CA SER A 8 -8.22 -17.35 13.90
C SER A 8 -8.64 -15.98 13.34
N VAL A 9 -8.14 -14.90 13.93
CA VAL A 9 -8.46 -13.51 13.54
C VAL A 9 -7.23 -12.83 12.95
N LEU A 10 -7.40 -12.25 11.78
CA LEU A 10 -6.47 -11.27 11.21
C LEU A 10 -7.05 -9.87 11.43
N SER A 11 -6.23 -8.92 11.86
CA SER A 11 -6.66 -7.55 12.12
C SER A 11 -5.91 -6.57 11.24
N LEU A 12 -6.57 -5.46 10.93
CA LEU A 12 -6.07 -4.36 10.14
C LEU A 12 -6.55 -3.05 10.75
N SER A 13 -5.63 -2.10 10.91
CA SER A 13 -5.93 -0.74 11.32
C SER A 13 -5.37 0.26 10.29
N ARG A 14 -6.20 1.17 9.78
CA ARG A 14 -5.82 2.17 8.75
C ARG A 14 -6.43 3.52 9.06
N THR A 15 -5.64 4.57 8.88
CA THR A 15 -6.12 5.95 8.91
C THR A 15 -6.12 6.49 7.49
N TYR A 16 -7.28 6.94 7.02
CA TYR A 16 -7.42 7.62 5.74
C TYR A 16 -7.50 9.12 5.97
N ASP A 17 -6.73 9.88 5.19
CA ASP A 17 -6.74 11.35 5.16
C ASP A 17 -7.99 11.87 4.41
N ALA A 18 -9.18 11.42 4.86
CA ALA A 18 -10.49 11.71 4.29
C ALA A 18 -11.56 11.72 5.38
N PRO A 19 -12.61 12.55 5.23
CA PRO A 19 -13.72 12.60 6.19
C PRO A 19 -14.55 11.31 6.16
N LEU A 20 -15.19 11.00 7.29
CA LEU A 20 -15.96 9.76 7.50
C LEU A 20 -17.00 9.52 6.42
N GLN A 21 -17.70 10.57 5.99
CA GLN A 21 -18.69 10.48 4.92
C GLN A 21 -18.08 9.99 3.61
N ALA A 22 -16.92 10.51 3.19
CA ALA A 22 -16.27 10.10 1.94
C ALA A 22 -15.82 8.64 2.00
N VAL A 23 -15.28 8.21 3.15
CA VAL A 23 -14.91 6.80 3.36
C VAL A 23 -16.14 5.90 3.34
N TRP A 24 -17.22 6.28 4.02
CA TRP A 24 -18.45 5.51 4.02
C TRP A 24 -19.07 5.41 2.62
N GLU A 25 -19.14 6.51 1.87
CA GLU A 25 -19.62 6.53 0.49
C GLU A 25 -18.75 5.65 -0.43
N ALA A 26 -17.42 5.66 -0.25
CA ALA A 26 -16.51 4.80 -1.00
C ALA A 26 -16.78 3.30 -0.80
N TRP A 27 -17.34 2.91 0.35
CA TRP A 27 -17.74 1.53 0.66
C TRP A 27 -19.16 1.18 0.23
N THR A 28 -20.04 2.16 0.05
CA THR A 28 -21.49 1.92 -0.04
C THR A 28 -22.05 2.23 -1.42
N ILE A 29 -21.46 3.17 -2.14
CA ILE A 29 -21.85 3.50 -3.51
C ILE A 29 -21.20 2.50 -4.48
N PRO A 30 -21.95 1.75 -5.30
CA PRO A 30 -21.40 0.71 -6.18
C PRO A 30 -20.30 1.19 -7.11
N GLU A 31 -20.47 2.36 -7.73
CA GLU A 31 -19.53 2.95 -8.67
C GLU A 31 -18.19 3.28 -8.01
N GLU A 32 -18.23 3.66 -6.73
CA GLU A 32 -17.06 3.96 -5.91
C GLU A 32 -16.33 2.69 -5.49
N VAL A 33 -17.06 1.68 -5.01
CA VAL A 33 -16.50 0.37 -4.64
C VAL A 33 -15.75 -0.26 -5.81
N ALA A 34 -16.30 -0.14 -7.02
CA ALA A 34 -15.68 -0.66 -8.25
C ALA A 34 -14.29 -0.07 -8.57
N GLN A 35 -13.94 1.11 -8.04
CA GLN A 35 -12.65 1.75 -8.31
C GLN A 35 -11.49 1.09 -7.55
N TRP A 36 -11.75 0.57 -6.35
CA TRP A 36 -10.69 0.17 -5.42
C TRP A 36 -10.80 -1.26 -4.90
N TRP A 37 -11.97 -1.90 -4.98
CA TRP A 37 -12.17 -3.23 -4.42
C TRP A 37 -11.37 -4.31 -5.15
N GLY A 38 -10.64 -5.11 -4.39
CA GLY A 38 -9.81 -6.20 -4.86
C GLY A 38 -8.30 -5.85 -4.93
N PRO A 39 -7.43 -6.87 -5.03
CA PRO A 39 -5.99 -6.66 -5.13
C PRO A 39 -5.61 -5.80 -6.34
N ARG A 40 -4.39 -5.26 -6.36
CA ARG A 40 -3.94 -4.42 -7.48
C ARG A 40 -3.97 -5.18 -8.81
N GLY A 41 -4.49 -4.54 -9.85
CA GLY A 41 -4.71 -5.14 -11.17
C GLY A 41 -6.08 -5.79 -11.36
N PHE A 42 -6.86 -6.00 -10.28
CA PHE A 42 -8.22 -6.52 -10.39
C PHE A 42 -9.22 -5.44 -10.80
N THR A 43 -10.24 -5.86 -11.54
CA THR A 43 -11.47 -5.09 -11.80
C THR A 43 -12.68 -5.82 -11.21
N LEU A 44 -13.82 -5.13 -11.12
CA LEU A 44 -14.99 -5.59 -10.39
C LEU A 44 -16.26 -5.39 -11.23
N THR A 45 -17.06 -6.45 -11.37
CA THR A 45 -18.42 -6.38 -11.91
C THR A 45 -19.42 -6.71 -10.79
N THR A 46 -20.31 -5.78 -10.47
CA THR A 46 -21.43 -6.04 -9.56
C THR A 46 -22.63 -6.52 -10.36
N HIS A 47 -23.19 -7.67 -9.97
CA HIS A 47 -24.37 -8.25 -10.62
C HIS A 47 -25.65 -7.87 -9.89
N ASP A 48 -25.62 -7.92 -8.56
CA ASP A 48 -26.75 -7.60 -7.70
C ASP A 48 -26.26 -7.15 -6.33
N ARG A 49 -26.90 -6.14 -5.73
CA ARG A 49 -26.49 -5.59 -4.44
C ARG A 49 -27.69 -4.99 -3.69
N ASP A 50 -28.02 -5.62 -2.56
CA ASP A 50 -28.98 -5.10 -1.57
C ASP A 50 -28.22 -4.66 -0.32
N PHE A 51 -27.82 -3.39 -0.29
CA PHE A 51 -26.98 -2.85 0.78
C PHE A 51 -27.80 -2.46 2.02
N ARG A 52 -28.14 -3.45 2.85
CA ARG A 52 -28.78 -3.29 4.16
C ARG A 52 -28.46 -4.48 5.07
N THR A 53 -28.77 -4.36 6.35
CA THR A 53 -28.76 -5.51 7.27
C THR A 53 -29.65 -6.64 6.73
N GLY A 54 -29.06 -7.84 6.57
CA GLY A 54 -29.71 -9.01 5.98
C GLY A 54 -29.71 -9.05 4.44
N GLY A 55 -29.21 -8.01 3.76
CA GLY A 55 -29.05 -7.99 2.31
C GLY A 55 -27.74 -8.63 1.85
N HIS A 56 -27.46 -8.60 0.55
CA HIS A 56 -26.34 -9.31 -0.06
C HIS A 56 -25.63 -8.48 -1.12
N TRP A 57 -24.48 -8.97 -1.56
CA TRP A 57 -23.76 -8.44 -2.72
C TRP A 57 -23.17 -9.60 -3.52
N HIS A 58 -23.62 -9.72 -4.77
CA HIS A 58 -23.12 -10.67 -5.73
C HIS A 58 -22.28 -9.95 -6.79
N TYR A 59 -21.01 -10.33 -6.89
CA TYR A 59 -20.06 -9.71 -7.80
C TYR A 59 -19.01 -10.71 -8.30
N THR A 60 -18.38 -10.36 -9.42
CA THR A 60 -17.20 -11.05 -9.94
C THR A 60 -16.00 -10.11 -9.84
N MET A 61 -14.91 -10.60 -9.26
CA MET A 61 -13.60 -9.96 -9.38
C MET A 61 -12.85 -10.57 -10.56
N HIS A 62 -12.37 -9.75 -11.48
CA HIS A 62 -11.61 -10.18 -12.65
C HIS A 62 -10.12 -9.99 -12.37
N GLY A 63 -9.37 -11.09 -12.35
CA GLY A 63 -7.92 -11.08 -12.18
C GLY A 63 -7.20 -10.54 -13.41
N PRO A 64 -5.98 -9.99 -13.25
CA PRO A 64 -5.18 -9.50 -14.38
C PRO A 64 -4.71 -10.63 -15.31
N ASP A 65 -4.80 -11.88 -14.86
CA ASP A 65 -4.55 -13.11 -15.63
C ASP A 65 -5.76 -13.58 -16.45
N GLY A 66 -6.91 -12.89 -16.32
CA GLY A 66 -8.18 -13.26 -16.93
C GLY A 66 -9.00 -14.26 -16.13
N THR A 67 -8.56 -14.65 -14.93
CA THR A 67 -9.34 -15.55 -14.07
C THR A 67 -10.45 -14.78 -13.37
N ASP A 68 -11.67 -15.29 -13.44
CA ASP A 68 -12.84 -14.72 -12.78
C ASP A 68 -13.11 -15.38 -11.43
N TYR A 69 -13.36 -14.55 -10.42
CA TYR A 69 -13.67 -14.99 -9.06
C TYR A 69 -15.06 -14.50 -8.68
N GLU A 70 -16.04 -15.40 -8.78
CA GLU A 70 -17.42 -15.13 -8.34
C GLU A 70 -17.48 -15.13 -6.81
N ASN A 71 -18.14 -14.12 -6.25
CA ASN A 71 -18.24 -13.88 -4.82
C ASN A 71 -19.65 -13.45 -4.43
N THR A 72 -20.11 -13.98 -3.31
CA THR A 72 -21.31 -13.56 -2.61
C THR A 72 -20.92 -13.10 -1.22
N THR A 73 -21.26 -11.86 -0.92
CA THR A 73 -21.17 -11.26 0.41
C THR A 73 -22.55 -11.19 1.04
N GLN A 74 -22.67 -11.59 2.30
CA GLN A 74 -23.89 -11.43 3.09
C GLN A 74 -23.67 -10.31 4.11
N TYR A 75 -24.47 -9.25 4.07
CA TYR A 75 -24.44 -8.17 5.06
C TYR A 75 -25.20 -8.62 6.30
N LEU A 76 -24.47 -8.81 7.40
CA LEU A 76 -25.03 -9.22 8.69
C LEU A 76 -25.45 -8.02 9.52
N GLU A 77 -24.73 -6.92 9.36
CA GLU A 77 -25.07 -5.66 10.00
C GLU A 77 -24.52 -4.47 9.22
N VAL A 78 -25.35 -3.45 9.05
CA VAL A 78 -24.99 -2.17 8.47
C VAL A 78 -25.50 -1.06 9.38
N VAL A 79 -24.59 -0.40 10.09
CA VAL A 79 -24.87 0.82 10.86
C VAL A 79 -24.21 2.00 10.13
N PRO A 80 -24.99 2.88 9.49
CA PRO A 80 -24.47 3.99 8.70
C PRO A 80 -23.36 4.77 9.40
N MET A 81 -22.25 4.95 8.68
CA MET A 81 -21.06 5.72 9.12
C MET A 81 -20.43 5.25 10.43
N GLN A 82 -20.70 4.00 10.85
CA GLN A 82 -20.17 3.49 12.11
C GLN A 82 -19.61 2.09 11.94
N ARG A 83 -20.40 1.16 11.40
CA ARG A 83 -20.04 -0.26 11.42
C ARG A 83 -20.63 -1.04 10.27
N MET A 84 -19.85 -1.99 9.77
CA MET A 84 -20.29 -2.99 8.80
C MET A 84 -19.80 -4.37 9.25
N VAL A 85 -20.69 -5.35 9.27
CA VAL A 85 -20.35 -6.76 9.50
C VAL A 85 -20.87 -7.57 8.33
N TYR A 86 -20.00 -8.34 7.70
CA TYR A 86 -20.37 -9.13 6.53
C TYR A 86 -19.55 -10.40 6.39
N ASP A 87 -20.16 -11.43 5.83
CA ASP A 87 -19.46 -12.65 5.45
C ASP A 87 -18.92 -12.50 4.02
N HIS A 88 -17.65 -12.84 3.79
CA HIS A 88 -16.95 -12.63 2.52
C HIS A 88 -16.48 -13.94 1.89
N GLY A 89 -16.37 -13.97 0.57
CA GLY A 89 -15.81 -15.10 -0.17
C GLY A 89 -16.74 -16.30 -0.28
N GLY A 90 -18.03 -16.16 -0.01
CA GLY A 90 -19.01 -17.21 -0.33
C GLY A 90 -19.25 -17.29 -1.84
N HIS A 91 -19.80 -18.41 -2.32
CA HIS A 91 -20.40 -18.56 -3.65
C HIS A 91 -21.30 -19.82 -3.64
N ARG A 92 -22.19 -20.05 -4.63
CA ARG A 92 -23.25 -21.08 -4.68
C ARG A 92 -23.03 -22.35 -3.84
N ASP A 93 -21.87 -22.99 -3.98
CA ASP A 93 -21.53 -24.27 -3.34
C ASP A 93 -20.41 -24.16 -2.28
N ARG A 94 -19.99 -22.94 -1.95
CA ARG A 94 -18.90 -22.63 -1.01
C ARG A 94 -19.39 -21.71 0.11
N PRO A 95 -19.26 -22.11 1.39
CA PRO A 95 -19.53 -21.20 2.51
C PRO A 95 -18.59 -19.98 2.45
N PRO A 96 -18.93 -18.89 3.15
CA PRO A 96 -18.02 -17.76 3.25
C PRO A 96 -16.66 -18.16 3.83
N LEU A 97 -15.60 -17.56 3.30
CA LEU A 97 -14.22 -17.83 3.71
C LEU A 97 -13.93 -17.27 5.11
N PHE A 98 -14.50 -16.09 5.41
CA PHE A 98 -14.32 -15.40 6.68
C PHE A 98 -15.40 -14.35 6.90
N ARG A 99 -15.57 -13.97 8.16
CA ARG A 99 -16.41 -12.84 8.57
C ARG A 99 -15.56 -11.60 8.77
N VAL A 100 -16.02 -10.48 8.23
CA VAL A 100 -15.40 -9.18 8.41
C VAL A 100 -16.20 -8.35 9.40
N HIS A 101 -15.50 -7.71 10.34
CA HIS A 101 -16.01 -6.59 11.13
C HIS A 101 -15.23 -5.34 10.74
N ALA A 102 -15.90 -4.31 10.26
CA ALA A 102 -15.32 -3.02 9.93
C ALA A 102 -15.95 -1.94 10.82
N LEU A 103 -15.11 -1.21 11.56
CA LEU A 103 -15.48 -0.07 12.40
C LEU A 103 -14.88 1.20 11.81
N PHE A 104 -15.71 2.22 11.65
CA PHE A 104 -15.33 3.53 11.13
C PHE A 104 -15.41 4.54 12.25
N THR A 105 -14.32 5.24 12.52
CA THR A 105 -14.25 6.26 13.57
C THR A 105 -13.65 7.54 13.02
N GLU A 106 -14.36 8.65 13.13
CA GLU A 106 -13.83 9.96 12.76
C GLU A 106 -12.85 10.48 13.83
N ARG A 107 -11.70 11.00 13.37
CA ARG A 107 -10.63 11.59 14.19
C ARG A 107 -10.04 12.77 13.46
N ASP A 108 -10.26 13.99 13.95
CA ASP A 108 -9.63 15.22 13.42
C ASP A 108 -9.78 15.40 11.90
N GLY A 109 -10.98 15.16 11.36
CA GLY A 109 -11.27 15.23 9.92
C GLY A 109 -10.71 14.07 9.08
N LYS A 110 -10.07 13.09 9.72
CA LYS A 110 -9.63 11.82 9.15
C LYS A 110 -10.54 10.68 9.60
N THR A 111 -10.42 9.55 8.93
CA THR A 111 -11.19 8.35 9.28
C THR A 111 -10.26 7.21 9.64
N GLN A 112 -10.41 6.73 10.86
CA GLN A 112 -9.85 5.48 11.32
C GLN A 112 -10.77 4.33 10.93
N LEU A 113 -10.22 3.36 10.20
CA LEU A 113 -10.85 2.09 9.86
C LEU A 113 -10.14 0.97 10.62
N ASP A 114 -10.86 0.35 11.54
CA ASP A 114 -10.41 -0.85 12.23
C ASP A 114 -11.20 -2.04 11.72
N MET A 115 -10.48 -3.04 11.23
CA MET A 115 -11.03 -4.23 10.61
C MET A 115 -10.51 -5.50 11.25
N SER A 116 -11.37 -6.49 11.35
CA SER A 116 -10.97 -7.87 11.65
C SER A 116 -11.61 -8.84 10.67
N MET A 117 -10.86 -9.89 10.35
CA MET A 117 -11.26 -11.01 9.51
C MET A 117 -11.18 -12.28 10.35
N THR A 118 -12.34 -12.84 10.70
CA THR A 118 -12.45 -14.04 11.52
C THR A 118 -12.64 -15.26 10.62
N PHE A 119 -11.68 -16.18 10.69
CA PHE A 119 -11.66 -17.44 9.96
C PHE A 119 -12.18 -18.58 10.85
N ALA A 120 -12.58 -19.69 10.22
CA ALA A 120 -13.10 -20.85 10.96
C ALA A 120 -12.05 -21.47 11.90
N THR A 121 -10.78 -21.47 11.52
CA THR A 121 -9.68 -22.00 12.34
C THR A 121 -8.42 -21.13 12.25
N PRO A 122 -7.51 -21.20 13.24
CA PRO A 122 -6.21 -20.54 13.18
C PRO A 122 -5.33 -20.99 12.01
N GLU A 123 -5.47 -22.24 11.57
CA GLU A 123 -4.73 -22.79 10.43
C GLU A 123 -5.13 -22.10 9.13
N ILE A 124 -6.44 -21.91 8.90
CA ILE A 124 -6.96 -21.18 7.74
C ILE A 124 -6.50 -19.72 7.79
N ALA A 125 -6.54 -19.08 8.97
CA ALA A 125 -6.05 -17.72 9.12
C ALA A 125 -4.55 -17.60 8.77
N GLN A 126 -3.74 -18.60 9.15
CA GLN A 126 -2.32 -18.63 8.82
C GLN A 126 -2.07 -18.83 7.32
N GLU A 127 -2.82 -19.73 6.67
CA GLU A 127 -2.75 -19.95 5.23
C GLU A 127 -3.15 -18.68 4.46
N MET A 128 -4.25 -18.05 4.87
CA MET A 128 -4.74 -16.80 4.28
C MET A 128 -3.77 -15.65 4.47
N ARG A 129 -3.09 -15.54 5.61
CA ARG A 129 -1.98 -14.58 5.79
C ARG A 129 -0.87 -14.79 4.75
N GLY A 130 -0.53 -16.05 4.46
CA GLY A 130 0.42 -16.39 3.40
C GLY A 130 -0.04 -15.99 2.01
N PHE A 131 -1.31 -16.21 1.68
CA PHE A 131 -1.90 -15.77 0.42
C PHE A 131 -1.95 -14.25 0.29
N ILE A 132 -2.38 -13.54 1.34
CA ILE A 132 -2.38 -12.07 1.40
C ILE A 132 -0.98 -11.55 1.11
N LYS A 133 0.05 -12.07 1.79
CA LYS A 133 1.45 -11.69 1.54
C LYS A 133 1.85 -11.88 0.07
N LYS A 134 1.52 -13.03 -0.53
CA LYS A 134 1.82 -13.33 -1.95
C LYS A 134 1.03 -12.47 -2.94
N ALA A 135 -0.18 -12.05 -2.59
CA ALA A 135 -1.07 -11.24 -3.42
C ALA A 135 -0.77 -9.72 -3.35
N GLY A 136 0.43 -9.34 -2.90
CA GLY A 136 0.81 -7.93 -2.74
C GLY A 136 0.39 -7.32 -1.40
N GLY A 137 0.19 -8.16 -0.38
CA GLY A 137 -0.13 -7.74 0.97
C GLY A 137 -1.49 -7.08 1.05
N GLU A 138 -1.51 -5.85 1.54
CA GLU A 138 -2.73 -5.11 1.87
C GLU A 138 -3.20 -4.18 0.74
N GLY A 139 -2.82 -4.49 -0.50
CA GLY A 139 -3.02 -3.62 -1.66
C GLY A 139 -4.46 -3.18 -1.92
N THR A 140 -5.47 -3.95 -1.53
CA THR A 140 -6.89 -3.53 -1.61
C THR A 140 -7.15 -2.26 -0.80
N TRP A 141 -6.56 -2.16 0.39
CA TRP A 141 -6.74 -1.02 1.29
C TRP A 141 -5.87 0.16 0.89
N ASP A 142 -4.71 -0.10 0.28
CA ASP A 142 -3.90 0.94 -0.35
C ASP A 142 -4.65 1.57 -1.53
N ARG A 143 -5.35 0.77 -2.36
CA ARG A 143 -6.21 1.28 -3.45
C ARG A 143 -7.35 2.16 -2.93
N LEU A 144 -7.95 1.83 -1.78
CA LEU A 144 -8.95 2.70 -1.15
C LEU A 144 -8.34 4.05 -0.78
N ALA A 145 -7.13 4.07 -0.21
CA ALA A 145 -6.45 5.32 0.11
C ALA A 145 -6.13 6.16 -1.14
N GLU A 146 -5.70 5.53 -2.24
CA GLU A 146 -5.48 6.21 -3.52
C GLU A 146 -6.78 6.80 -4.09
N HIS A 147 -7.85 6.01 -4.08
CA HIS A 147 -9.18 6.45 -4.54
C HIS A 147 -9.71 7.63 -3.74
N LEU A 148 -9.58 7.59 -2.41
CA LEU A 148 -9.94 8.70 -1.54
C LEU A 148 -9.06 9.94 -1.77
N GLY A 149 -7.76 9.75 -2.02
CA GLY A 149 -6.85 10.84 -2.40
C GLY A 149 -7.32 11.57 -3.66
N LYS A 150 -7.74 10.81 -4.68
CA LYS A 150 -8.30 11.38 -5.91
C LYS A 150 -9.62 12.09 -5.64
N ARG A 151 -10.53 11.44 -4.93
CA ARG A 151 -11.88 11.96 -4.68
C ARG A 151 -11.90 13.23 -3.83
N VAL A 152 -11.08 13.27 -2.77
CA VAL A 152 -11.12 14.35 -1.77
C VAL A 152 -10.12 15.45 -2.09
N ALA A 153 -8.91 15.10 -2.54
CA ALA A 153 -7.83 16.05 -2.78
C ALA A 153 -7.56 16.30 -4.28
N GLY A 154 -8.22 15.58 -5.19
CA GLY A 154 -7.93 15.67 -6.63
C GLY A 154 -6.55 15.14 -7.01
N LYS A 155 -5.91 14.36 -6.13
CA LYS A 155 -4.53 13.89 -6.29
C LYS A 155 -4.45 12.39 -6.52
N GLU A 156 -3.61 12.00 -7.46
CA GLU A 156 -3.35 10.60 -7.79
C GLU A 156 -2.07 10.15 -7.11
N TYR A 157 -2.20 9.23 -6.15
CA TYR A 157 -1.06 8.71 -5.39
C TYR A 157 -0.72 7.28 -5.79
N PHE A 158 0.50 6.85 -5.53
CA PHE A 158 0.78 5.44 -5.32
C PHE A 158 0.96 5.20 -3.83
N ILE A 159 0.28 4.20 -3.27
CA ILE A 159 0.38 3.84 -1.86
C ILE A 159 0.73 2.35 -1.76
N ILE A 160 1.67 2.05 -0.88
CA ILE A 160 1.93 0.69 -0.43
C ILE A 160 2.16 0.67 1.08
N THR A 161 1.52 -0.28 1.76
CA THR A 161 1.65 -0.45 3.20
C THR A 161 2.09 -1.86 3.58
N ARG A 162 3.02 -1.99 4.53
CA ARG A 162 3.48 -3.28 5.06
C ARG A 162 3.89 -3.18 6.52
N SER A 163 3.64 -4.24 7.29
CA SER A 163 4.13 -4.37 8.66
C SER A 163 5.37 -5.27 8.70
N PHE A 164 6.35 -4.87 9.51
CA PHE A 164 7.61 -5.57 9.75
C PHE A 164 7.72 -5.95 11.22
N ALA A 165 8.33 -7.10 11.51
CA ALA A 165 8.60 -7.57 12.87
C ALA A 165 9.87 -6.93 13.44
N ALA A 166 9.85 -5.61 13.61
CA ALA A 166 10.93 -4.82 14.19
C ALA A 166 10.38 -3.57 14.89
N SER A 167 11.16 -3.00 15.82
CA SER A 167 10.80 -1.75 16.50
C SER A 167 10.76 -0.59 15.51
N ILE A 168 10.01 0.46 15.86
CA ILE A 168 9.85 1.63 14.98
C ILE A 168 11.18 2.35 14.77
N GLU A 169 12.04 2.36 15.77
CA GLU A 169 13.39 2.91 15.69
C GLU A 169 14.26 2.14 14.69
N GLN A 170 14.22 0.79 14.73
CA GLN A 170 14.97 -0.03 13.78
C GLN A 170 14.51 0.25 12.34
N VAL A 171 13.20 0.25 12.10
CA VAL A 171 12.64 0.52 10.77
C VAL A 171 12.95 1.94 10.30
N TYR A 172 12.89 2.93 11.20
CA TYR A 172 13.28 4.31 10.88
C TYR A 172 14.75 4.39 10.47
N GLN A 173 15.66 3.73 11.20
CA GLN A 173 17.09 3.73 10.87
C GLN A 173 17.38 3.09 9.50
N MET A 174 16.69 2.00 9.16
CA MET A 174 16.82 1.36 7.84
C MET A 174 16.52 2.30 6.67
N TRP A 175 15.75 3.36 6.93
CA TRP A 175 15.36 4.36 5.93
C TRP A 175 16.19 5.65 6.00
N ALA A 176 16.52 6.08 7.22
CA ALA A 176 17.18 7.35 7.49
C ALA A 176 18.70 7.30 7.28
N ASP A 177 19.31 6.12 7.40
CA ASP A 177 20.72 5.90 7.14
C ASP A 177 20.96 5.54 5.65
N PRO A 178 21.83 6.27 4.93
CA PRO A 178 22.04 6.05 3.50
C PRO A 178 22.67 4.69 3.17
N GLU A 179 23.53 4.16 4.04
CA GLU A 179 24.17 2.85 3.83
C GLU A 179 23.17 1.72 4.05
N GLN A 180 22.28 1.84 5.03
CA GLN A 180 21.19 0.87 5.25
C GLN A 180 20.16 0.95 4.13
N LEU A 181 19.72 2.15 3.74
CA LEU A 181 18.75 2.35 2.67
C LEU A 181 19.21 1.71 1.35
N ALA A 182 20.50 1.86 1.01
CA ALA A 182 21.08 1.31 -0.21
C ALA A 182 21.09 -0.22 -0.27
N GLN A 183 21.02 -0.92 0.87
CA GLN A 183 21.03 -2.38 0.92
C GLN A 183 19.72 -3.00 0.42
N TRP A 184 18.59 -2.33 0.63
CA TRP A 184 17.27 -2.92 0.36
C TRP A 184 16.39 -2.13 -0.61
N LEU A 185 16.56 -0.81 -0.75
CA LEU A 185 15.74 0.01 -1.64
C LEU A 185 15.82 -0.34 -3.15
N PRO A 186 16.98 -0.68 -3.75
CA PRO A 186 17.01 -0.91 -5.20
C PRO A 186 16.16 -2.12 -5.59
N PRO A 187 15.68 -2.23 -6.84
CA PRO A 187 14.94 -3.39 -7.30
C PRO A 187 15.73 -4.71 -7.12
N THR A 188 15.03 -5.84 -7.06
CA THR A 188 15.66 -7.16 -6.99
C THR A 188 16.66 -7.36 -8.13
N GLY A 189 17.89 -7.76 -7.79
CA GLY A 189 18.98 -7.95 -8.75
C GLY A 189 19.81 -6.70 -9.03
N ALA A 190 19.41 -5.52 -8.54
CA ALA A 190 20.20 -4.29 -8.61
C ALA A 190 21.01 -4.05 -7.32
N THR A 191 22.14 -3.36 -7.48
CA THR A 191 22.90 -2.79 -6.37
C THR A 191 22.77 -1.27 -6.38
N MET A 192 22.89 -0.65 -5.21
CA MET A 192 22.84 0.80 -5.04
C MET A 192 23.97 1.24 -4.11
N ARG A 193 24.52 2.41 -4.35
CA ARG A 193 25.37 3.11 -3.37
C ARG A 193 25.21 4.61 -3.49
N PHE A 194 25.26 5.31 -2.37
CA PHE A 194 25.38 6.76 -2.37
C PHE A 194 26.80 7.15 -2.75
N LEU A 195 26.94 7.93 -3.82
CA LEU A 195 28.19 8.59 -4.19
C LEU A 195 28.41 9.82 -3.31
N ARG A 196 27.31 10.44 -2.88
CA ARG A 196 27.29 11.51 -1.90
C ARG A 196 25.97 11.46 -1.13
N PRO A 197 25.96 11.13 0.18
CA PRO A 197 24.71 11.12 0.94
C PRO A 197 24.17 12.54 1.16
N ALA A 198 22.84 12.65 1.30
CA ALA A 198 22.21 13.87 1.79
C ALA A 198 22.40 13.94 3.31
N GLY A 199 22.97 15.04 3.82
CA GLY A 199 23.27 15.19 5.24
C GLY A 199 22.07 15.60 6.09
N ASP A 200 21.38 16.66 5.67
CA ASP A 200 20.27 17.28 6.41
C ASP A 200 19.09 17.64 5.49
N ILE A 201 17.98 18.10 6.07
CA ILE A 201 16.81 18.62 5.36
C ILE A 201 17.24 19.72 4.38
N GLY A 202 16.68 19.69 3.18
CA GLY A 202 17.01 20.59 2.08
C GLY A 202 18.28 20.22 1.31
N THR A 203 19.08 19.26 1.80
CA THR A 203 20.27 18.80 1.07
C THR A 203 19.95 17.65 0.12
N THR A 204 20.60 17.67 -1.04
CA THR A 204 20.44 16.65 -2.08
C THR A 204 21.60 15.66 -2.03
N GLY A 205 21.29 14.38 -1.92
CA GLY A 205 22.19 13.26 -2.09
C GLY A 205 22.18 12.75 -3.53
N PHE A 206 23.23 12.04 -3.90
CA PHE A 206 23.46 11.49 -5.22
C PHE A 206 23.85 10.02 -5.08
N TYR A 207 23.18 9.14 -5.82
CA TYR A 207 23.42 7.71 -5.79
C TYR A 207 23.52 7.15 -7.21
N GLU A 208 24.25 6.06 -7.32
CA GLU A 208 24.23 5.20 -8.51
C GLU A 208 23.51 3.89 -8.18
N MET A 209 22.87 3.34 -9.21
CA MET A 209 22.22 2.04 -9.19
C MET A 209 22.70 1.24 -10.39
N THR A 210 23.12 0.00 -10.18
CA THR A 210 23.65 -0.87 -11.23
C THR A 210 22.83 -2.13 -11.33
N LEU A 211 22.48 -2.51 -12.57
CA LEU A 211 21.90 -3.81 -12.92
C LEU A 211 22.95 -4.63 -13.69
N PRO A 212 23.01 -5.96 -13.49
CA PRO A 212 23.93 -6.82 -14.24
C PRO A 212 23.80 -6.64 -15.76
N GLY A 213 24.91 -6.33 -16.42
CA GLY A 213 24.97 -6.17 -17.87
C GLY A 213 24.37 -4.86 -18.42
N GLN A 214 24.00 -3.91 -17.56
CA GLN A 214 23.48 -2.61 -17.97
C GLN A 214 24.40 -1.46 -17.52
N PRO A 215 24.37 -0.31 -18.23
CA PRO A 215 25.01 0.91 -17.74
C PRO A 215 24.44 1.35 -16.38
N PRO A 216 25.24 2.04 -15.55
CA PRO A 216 24.74 2.59 -14.29
C PRO A 216 23.66 3.64 -14.54
N MET A 217 22.65 3.64 -13.68
CA MET A 217 21.65 4.69 -13.58
C MET A 217 21.95 5.56 -12.37
N TYR A 218 21.64 6.84 -12.47
CA TYR A 218 21.89 7.78 -11.38
C TYR A 218 20.60 8.42 -10.91
N GLY A 219 20.53 8.69 -9.61
CA GLY A 219 19.41 9.39 -9.02
C GLY A 219 19.84 10.32 -7.91
N ARG A 220 18.93 11.23 -7.58
CA ARG A 220 19.10 12.23 -6.53
C ARG A 220 17.97 12.07 -5.53
N ILE A 221 18.29 12.25 -4.25
CA ILE A 221 17.32 12.28 -3.15
C ILE A 221 17.49 13.58 -2.38
N THR A 222 16.43 14.37 -2.21
CA THR A 222 16.49 15.59 -1.38
C THR A 222 15.58 15.44 -0.18
N TRP A 223 16.13 15.49 1.03
CA TRP A 223 15.35 15.39 2.25
C TRP A 223 14.45 16.61 2.44
N LEU A 224 13.19 16.37 2.78
CA LEU A 224 12.20 17.40 3.10
C LEU A 224 11.76 17.31 4.56
N VAL A 225 11.60 16.09 5.08
CA VAL A 225 11.18 15.82 6.46
C VAL A 225 12.02 14.69 7.03
N ARG A 226 12.48 14.85 8.28
CA ARG A 226 13.13 13.82 9.09
C ARG A 226 12.70 13.98 10.54
N GLU A 227 11.59 13.33 10.89
CA GLU A 227 10.95 13.40 12.20
C GLU A 227 11.01 12.01 12.85
N PRO A 228 12.11 11.67 13.56
CA PRO A 228 12.25 10.37 14.19
C PRO A 228 11.24 10.16 15.33
N PRO A 229 10.73 8.93 15.51
CA PRO A 229 10.88 7.76 14.64
C PRO A 229 9.74 7.64 13.61
N ASN A 230 8.86 8.65 13.47
CA ASN A 230 7.54 8.47 12.85
C ASN A 230 7.45 8.85 11.38
N ARG A 231 8.28 9.76 10.87
CA ARG A 231 8.04 10.33 9.54
C ARG A 231 9.30 10.75 8.80
N LEU A 232 9.33 10.42 7.52
CA LEU A 232 10.35 10.85 6.57
C LEU A 232 9.67 11.32 5.29
N ALA A 233 10.25 12.34 4.63
CA ALA A 233 9.83 12.71 3.30
C ALA A 233 11.03 13.19 2.48
N TYR A 234 11.06 12.82 1.21
CA TYR A 234 12.11 13.24 0.29
C TYR A 234 11.62 13.26 -1.14
N THR A 235 12.19 14.13 -1.96
CA THR A 235 12.04 14.02 -3.41
C THR A 235 13.05 13.02 -3.97
N GLN A 236 12.66 12.34 -5.04
CA GLN A 236 13.52 11.45 -5.82
C GLN A 236 13.43 11.85 -7.30
N GLN A 237 14.59 11.95 -7.94
CA GLN A 237 14.71 12.33 -9.35
C GLN A 237 15.73 11.43 -10.05
N PHE A 238 15.48 11.08 -11.31
CA PHE A 238 16.52 10.51 -12.18
C PHE A 238 17.46 11.62 -12.66
N CYS A 239 18.74 11.32 -12.80
CA CYS A 239 19.74 12.27 -13.28
C CYS A 239 20.83 11.58 -14.12
N ASP A 240 21.62 12.37 -14.83
CA ASP A 240 22.85 11.91 -15.47
C ASP A 240 24.04 11.87 -14.49
N ALA A 241 25.20 11.42 -14.96
CA ALA A 241 26.43 11.36 -14.16
C ALA A 241 26.94 12.75 -13.70
N ASN A 242 26.43 13.84 -14.28
CA ASN A 242 26.73 15.23 -13.89
C ASN A 242 25.61 15.83 -13.01
N GLU A 243 24.74 14.99 -12.45
CA GLU A 243 23.61 15.36 -11.59
C GLU A 243 22.53 16.23 -12.27
N ARG A 244 22.49 16.28 -13.60
CA ARG A 244 21.43 16.98 -14.33
C ARG A 244 20.19 16.11 -14.34
N VAL A 245 19.06 16.66 -13.91
CA VAL A 245 17.78 15.93 -13.89
C VAL A 245 17.40 15.52 -15.30
N ILE A 246 17.08 14.24 -15.48
CA ILE A 246 16.63 13.66 -16.75
C ILE A 246 15.38 12.82 -16.49
N ARG A 247 14.62 12.54 -17.55
CA ARG A 247 13.61 11.49 -17.51
C ARG A 247 14.29 10.12 -17.52
N PRO A 248 13.71 9.11 -16.86
CA PRO A 248 14.21 7.75 -16.99
C PRO A 248 14.19 7.31 -18.46
N PRO A 249 15.24 6.64 -18.97
CA PRO A 249 15.38 6.33 -20.39
C PRO A 249 14.39 5.25 -20.90
N PHE A 250 13.67 4.60 -19.99
CA PHE A 250 12.73 3.51 -20.30
C PHE A 250 11.27 3.98 -20.42
N PHE A 251 10.97 5.26 -20.13
CA PHE A 251 9.64 5.83 -20.31
C PHE A 251 9.71 7.09 -21.16
N GLU A 252 8.82 7.20 -22.15
CA GLU A 252 8.61 8.43 -22.92
C GLU A 252 8.05 9.54 -22.03
N HIS A 253 7.05 9.20 -21.22
CA HIS A 253 6.41 10.09 -20.24
C HIS A 253 6.66 9.56 -18.84
N TRP A 254 7.13 10.42 -17.93
CA TRP A 254 7.33 10.06 -16.53
C TRP A 254 7.59 11.31 -15.68
N PRO A 255 6.96 11.49 -14.51
CA PRO A 255 7.21 12.64 -13.65
C PRO A 255 8.70 12.79 -13.33
N THR A 256 9.27 13.97 -13.57
CA THR A 256 10.70 14.21 -13.31
C THR A 256 11.03 14.18 -11.82
N THR A 257 10.04 14.47 -10.97
CA THR A 257 10.17 14.51 -9.51
C THR A 257 9.08 13.67 -8.87
N MET A 258 9.50 12.65 -8.13
CA MET A 258 8.64 11.87 -7.25
C MET A 258 8.82 12.38 -5.82
N LEU A 259 7.72 12.69 -5.14
CA LEU A 259 7.74 12.92 -3.70
C LEU A 259 7.41 11.59 -2.99
N ALA A 260 8.34 11.11 -2.17
CA ALA A 260 8.13 9.98 -1.28
C ALA A 260 7.87 10.48 0.14
N GLU A 261 6.75 10.04 0.71
CA GLU A 261 6.40 10.25 2.12
C GLU A 261 6.23 8.91 2.81
N ILE A 262 6.89 8.77 3.94
CA ILE A 262 7.01 7.53 4.68
C ILE A 262 6.48 7.82 6.08
N ASP A 263 5.40 7.13 6.45
CA ASP A 263 4.84 7.18 7.79
C ASP A 263 5.06 5.84 8.49
N LEU A 264 5.58 5.91 9.71
CA LEU A 264 5.90 4.78 10.57
C LEU A 264 5.01 4.82 11.81
N VAL A 265 4.31 3.71 12.04
CA VAL A 265 3.40 3.53 13.18
C VAL A 265 3.76 2.24 13.90
N ALA A 266 4.08 2.35 15.20
CA ALA A 266 4.28 1.18 16.04
C ALA A 266 2.93 0.47 16.25
N GLU A 267 2.87 -0.81 15.92
CA GLU A 267 1.71 -1.70 16.18
C GLU A 267 1.95 -2.57 17.44
N GLY A 268 3.19 -2.58 17.93
CA GLY A 268 3.64 -3.19 19.17
C GLY A 268 5.11 -2.83 19.43
N PRO A 269 5.73 -3.35 20.50
CA PRO A 269 7.15 -3.09 20.80
C PRO A 269 8.10 -3.50 19.68
N ASP A 270 7.83 -4.65 19.04
CA ASP A 270 8.65 -5.24 17.98
C ASP A 270 7.87 -5.38 16.67
N GLN A 271 6.89 -4.49 16.44
CA GLN A 271 6.10 -4.51 15.21
C GLN A 271 5.83 -3.08 14.74
N THR A 272 6.19 -2.80 13.49
CA THR A 272 6.05 -1.48 12.88
C THR A 272 5.40 -1.58 11.53
N ARG A 273 4.39 -0.75 11.32
CA ARG A 273 3.78 -0.54 10.02
C ARG A 273 4.43 0.64 9.31
N VAL A 274 4.76 0.41 8.05
CA VAL A 274 5.28 1.41 7.10
C VAL A 274 4.21 1.69 6.06
N ARG A 275 3.86 2.95 5.87
CA ARG A 275 3.12 3.43 4.70
C ARG A 275 4.08 4.24 3.84
N VAL A 276 4.21 3.88 2.56
CA VAL A 276 4.86 4.71 1.55
C VAL A 276 3.79 5.32 0.66
N ARG A 277 3.82 6.65 0.54
CA ARG A 277 3.06 7.40 -0.45
C ARG A 277 4.00 8.02 -1.47
N TRP A 278 3.72 7.79 -2.75
CA TRP A 278 4.36 8.47 -3.87
C TRP A 278 3.38 9.45 -4.53
N ASP A 279 3.82 10.69 -4.68
CA ASP A 279 3.11 11.77 -5.37
C ASP A 279 3.97 12.26 -6.54
N ALA A 280 3.39 12.31 -7.74
CA ALA A 280 4.02 12.81 -8.96
C ALA A 280 4.00 14.35 -8.95
N GLN A 281 5.10 14.98 -8.56
CA GLN A 281 5.16 16.44 -8.43
C GLN A 281 5.21 17.11 -9.82
N ASP A 282 4.40 18.16 -9.98
CA ASP A 282 4.34 19.01 -11.19
C ASP A 282 4.23 18.22 -12.51
N ALA A 283 3.62 17.04 -12.45
CA ALA A 283 3.44 16.18 -13.62
C ALA A 283 2.37 16.74 -14.56
N ASN A 284 2.68 16.76 -15.86
CA ASN A 284 1.66 17.02 -16.87
C ASN A 284 0.73 15.81 -17.03
N ALA A 285 -0.31 15.94 -17.85
CA ALA A 285 -1.32 14.90 -18.01
C ALA A 285 -0.77 13.55 -18.52
N GLU A 286 0.22 13.58 -19.42
CA GLU A 286 0.83 12.37 -20.00
C GLU A 286 1.73 11.67 -18.98
N ASP A 287 2.55 12.44 -18.26
CA ASP A 287 3.40 11.95 -17.17
C ASP A 287 2.56 11.32 -16.06
N LEU A 288 1.43 11.95 -15.70
CA LEU A 288 0.51 11.43 -14.70
C LEU A 288 -0.19 10.15 -15.17
N ALA A 289 -0.60 10.09 -16.44
CA ALA A 289 -1.22 8.91 -17.02
C ALA A 289 -0.25 7.71 -17.02
N GLU A 290 1.01 7.90 -17.39
CA GLU A 290 2.02 6.84 -17.33
C GLU A 290 2.31 6.44 -15.87
N PHE A 291 2.40 7.38 -14.93
CA PHE A 291 2.53 7.07 -13.50
C PHE A 291 1.39 6.18 -12.98
N ILE A 292 0.13 6.51 -13.30
CA ILE A 292 -1.04 5.71 -12.90
C ILE A 292 -0.98 4.31 -13.52
N LYS A 293 -0.64 4.22 -14.81
CA LYS A 293 -0.51 2.95 -15.54
C LYS A 293 0.56 2.04 -14.92
N GLN A 294 1.65 2.60 -14.40
CA GLN A 294 2.75 1.85 -13.80
C GLN A 294 2.50 1.41 -12.35
N ARG A 295 1.35 1.74 -11.74
CA ARG A 295 1.00 1.36 -10.35
C ARG A 295 1.19 -0.11 -10.03
N ALA A 296 0.86 -1.02 -10.95
CA ALA A 296 1.06 -2.45 -10.75
C ALA A 296 2.56 -2.82 -10.72
N GLY A 297 3.35 -2.28 -11.64
CA GLY A 297 4.81 -2.46 -11.68
C GLY A 297 5.50 -1.89 -10.44
N MET A 298 5.06 -0.70 -9.99
CA MET A 298 5.55 -0.09 -8.75
C MET A 298 5.28 -0.96 -7.53
N THR A 299 4.10 -1.58 -7.42
CA THR A 299 3.81 -2.54 -6.33
C THR A 299 4.74 -3.73 -6.34
N LEU A 300 5.05 -4.30 -7.52
CA LEU A 300 5.99 -5.42 -7.62
C LEU A 300 7.41 -4.99 -7.20
N GLY A 301 7.88 -3.84 -7.68
CA GLY A 301 9.19 -3.29 -7.30
C GLY A 301 9.33 -3.03 -5.80
N TRP A 302 8.33 -2.40 -5.20
CA TRP A 302 8.29 -2.15 -3.76
C TRP A 302 8.16 -3.43 -2.93
N THR A 303 7.39 -4.41 -3.42
CA THR A 303 7.28 -5.72 -2.73
C THR A 303 8.66 -6.39 -2.63
N GLY A 304 9.43 -6.43 -3.72
CA GLY A 304 10.79 -6.99 -3.69
C GLY A 304 11.75 -6.19 -2.80
N SER A 305 11.62 -4.86 -2.78
CA SER A 305 12.41 -4.00 -1.88
C SER A 305 12.08 -4.27 -0.40
N PHE A 306 10.79 -4.41 -0.09
CA PHE A 306 10.32 -4.75 1.24
C PHE A 306 10.66 -6.18 1.66
N ASP A 307 10.72 -7.14 0.74
CA ASP A 307 11.20 -8.50 1.06
C ASP A 307 12.68 -8.47 1.50
N LYS A 308 13.50 -7.65 0.85
CA LYS A 308 14.90 -7.43 1.28
C LYS A 308 14.97 -6.72 2.63
N LEU A 309 14.15 -5.71 2.86
CA LEU A 309 14.08 -5.01 4.15
C LEU A 309 13.69 -5.97 5.28
N GLU A 310 12.67 -6.80 5.05
CA GLU A 310 12.23 -7.82 6.02
C GLU A 310 13.38 -8.79 6.36
N ALA A 311 14.15 -9.23 5.36
CA ALA A 311 15.30 -10.11 5.59
C ALA A 311 16.46 -9.47 6.37
N LEU A 312 16.60 -8.14 6.33
CA LEU A 312 17.62 -7.40 7.10
C LEU A 312 17.18 -7.10 8.54
N LEU A 313 15.87 -7.10 8.80
CA LEU A 313 15.28 -6.84 10.11
C LEU A 313 15.14 -8.11 10.97
N THR A 314 15.22 -9.30 10.36
CA THR A 314 15.19 -10.62 11.01
C THR A 314 16.58 -11.13 11.38
#